data_AF-A0A090VCU1-F1
#
_entry.id   AF-A0A090VCU1-F1
#
_cell.length_a   1.000
_cell.length_b   1.000
_cell.length_c   1.000
_cell.angle_alpha   90.00
_cell.angle_beta   90.00
_cell.angle_gamma   90.00
#
_symmetry.space_group_name_H-M   'P 1'
#
loop_
_entity.id
_entity.type
_entity.pdbx_description
1 polymer ?
#
loop_
_entity_poly.entity_id
_entity_poly.type
_entity_poly.pdbx_seq_one_letter_code
_entity_poly.pdbx_strand_id
1 'polypeptide(L)'
;MENMPVEFFGYYTLLEPYISAYYEVGNKEKAQRLFKEVAQKYQENLVYYSKLKTDKQERLFEDIYTDIQRYKGLVDVLIKYDIPFAETEGDIFNDHLKMFKYFYGDSDQDEYAPEENQDIPANVSTDTIEPIE
;
A
#
# COMPACT_ATOMS: atom_id res chain seq x y z
N MET A 1 -6.80 18.05 -18.28
CA MET A 1 -6.45 16.62 -18.24
C MET A 1 -7.21 15.90 -19.33
N GLU A 2 -6.97 16.26 -20.59
CA GLU A 2 -7.78 15.74 -21.71
C GLU A 2 -7.10 14.60 -22.47
N ASN A 3 -5.83 14.29 -22.21
CA ASN A 3 -5.08 13.28 -22.96
C ASN A 3 -3.95 12.64 -22.14
N MET A 4 -4.23 11.99 -21.00
CA MET A 4 -3.24 11.08 -20.41
C MET A 4 -3.58 9.66 -20.88
N PRO A 5 -2.77 9.03 -21.75
CA PRO A 5 -3.03 7.66 -22.21
C PRO A 5 -2.62 6.70 -21.09
N VAL A 6 -3.52 6.51 -20.13
CA VAL A 6 -3.34 5.60 -18.99
C VAL A 6 -3.42 4.12 -19.43
N GLU A 7 -3.79 3.84 -20.69
CA GLU A 7 -4.06 2.48 -21.17
C GLU A 7 -2.85 1.66 -21.65
N PHE A 8 -1.64 2.21 -21.69
CA PHE A 8 -0.49 1.46 -22.24
C PHE A 8 0.61 1.23 -21.19
N PHE A 9 0.60 0.00 -20.65
CA PHE A 9 1.72 -0.71 -20.03
C PHE A 9 2.41 -0.04 -18.83
N GLY A 10 2.18 -0.57 -17.62
CA GLY A 10 3.19 -0.62 -16.54
C GLY A 10 3.57 0.67 -15.81
N TYR A 11 3.12 1.85 -16.26
CA TYR A 11 3.53 3.14 -15.67
C TYR A 11 2.59 3.69 -14.59
N TYR A 12 1.68 2.88 -14.04
CA TYR A 12 0.78 3.31 -12.97
C TYR A 12 1.53 3.72 -11.69
N THR A 13 2.73 3.18 -11.48
CA THR A 13 3.65 3.55 -10.39
C THR A 13 4.06 5.03 -10.45
N LEU A 14 4.06 5.64 -11.63
CA LEU A 14 4.37 7.06 -11.78
C LEU A 14 3.23 7.97 -11.31
N LEU A 15 2.03 7.43 -11.07
CA LEU A 15 0.84 8.21 -10.71
C LEU A 15 0.65 8.39 -9.21
N GLU A 16 1.25 7.53 -8.37
CA GLU A 16 1.18 7.62 -6.91
C GLU A 16 1.68 8.99 -6.37
N PRO A 17 2.83 9.55 -6.83
CA PRO A 17 3.25 10.88 -6.41
C PRO A 17 2.24 11.99 -6.74
N TYR A 18 1.47 11.84 -7.83
CA TYR A 18 0.47 12.83 -8.23
C TYR A 18 -0.77 12.82 -7.35
N ILE A 19 -1.14 11.67 -6.77
CA ILE A 19 -2.22 11.58 -5.78
C ILE A 19 -1.83 12.40 -4.54
N SER A 20 -0.61 12.18 -4.03
CA SER A 20 -0.06 12.96 -2.91
C SER A 20 0.00 14.46 -3.23
N ALA A 21 0.50 14.83 -4.42
CA ALA A 21 0.57 16.22 -4.85
C ALA A 21 -0.80 16.89 -4.91
N TYR A 22 -1.85 16.19 -5.34
CA TYR A 22 -3.21 16.74 -5.32
C TYR A 22 -3.71 17.01 -3.90
N TYR A 23 -3.42 16.14 -2.93
CA TYR A 23 -3.71 16.42 -1.52
C TYR A 23 -2.92 17.62 -0.99
N GLU A 24 -1.63 17.72 -1.32
CA GLU A 24 -0.75 18.80 -0.85
C GLU A 24 -1.20 20.18 -1.32
N VAL A 25 -1.78 20.28 -2.52
CA VAL A 25 -2.35 21.54 -3.04
C VAL A 25 -3.83 21.73 -2.68
N GLY A 26 -4.38 20.91 -1.79
CA GLY A 26 -5.76 21.01 -1.29
C GLY A 26 -6.83 20.56 -2.30
N ASN A 27 -6.47 19.83 -3.35
CA ASN A 27 -7.40 19.35 -4.38
C ASN A 27 -7.86 17.91 -4.10
N LYS A 28 -8.65 17.75 -3.03
CA LYS A 28 -9.12 16.45 -2.54
C LYS A 28 -9.87 15.64 -3.59
N GLU A 29 -10.79 16.25 -4.34
CA GLU A 29 -11.62 15.52 -5.32
C GLU A 29 -10.80 14.95 -6.47
N LYS A 30 -9.73 15.63 -6.91
CA LYS A 30 -8.83 15.09 -7.94
C LYS A 30 -7.94 13.98 -7.40
N ALA A 31 -7.48 14.11 -6.15
CA ALA A 31 -6.70 13.05 -5.51
C ALA A 31 -7.50 11.74 -5.43
N GLN A 32 -8.74 11.82 -4.90
CA GLN A 32 -9.62 10.66 -4.79
C GLN A 32 -9.99 10.05 -6.15
N ARG A 33 -10.23 10.89 -7.16
CA ARG A 33 -10.53 10.41 -8.52
C ARG A 33 -9.34 9.66 -9.11
N LEU A 34 -8.15 10.26 -9.05
CA LEU A 34 -6.94 9.63 -9.56
C LEU A 34 -6.63 8.34 -8.80
N PHE A 35 -6.80 8.32 -7.48
CA PHE A 35 -6.68 7.10 -6.69
C PHE A 35 -7.58 5.99 -7.25
N LYS A 36 -8.87 6.25 -7.47
CA LYS A 36 -9.81 5.24 -7.99
C LYS A 36 -9.42 4.74 -9.37
N GLU A 37 -9.02 5.63 -10.26
CA GLU A 37 -8.59 5.27 -11.63
C GLU A 37 -7.37 4.33 -11.59
N VAL A 38 -6.42 4.57 -10.69
CA VAL A 38 -5.21 3.73 -10.56
C VAL A 38 -5.51 2.44 -9.80
N ALA A 39 -6.23 2.52 -8.69
CA ALA A 39 -6.61 1.36 -7.86
C ALA A 39 -7.42 0.34 -8.66
N GLN A 40 -8.32 0.78 -9.54
CA GLN A 40 -9.11 -0.09 -10.39
C GLN A 40 -8.25 -1.06 -11.21
N LYS A 41 -7.07 -0.64 -11.67
CA LYS A 41 -6.18 -1.52 -12.44
C LYS A 41 -5.59 -2.65 -11.60
N TYR A 42 -5.17 -2.36 -10.38
CA TYR A 42 -4.70 -3.40 -9.47
C TYR A 42 -5.85 -4.33 -9.05
N GLN A 43 -7.04 -3.78 -8.78
CA GLN A 43 -8.23 -4.57 -8.48
C GLN A 43 -8.58 -5.54 -9.63
N GLU A 44 -8.60 -5.05 -10.88
CA GLU A 44 -8.85 -5.84 -12.08
C GLU A 44 -7.83 -6.98 -12.24
N ASN A 45 -6.54 -6.70 -12.03
CA ASN A 45 -5.48 -7.70 -12.08
C ASN A 45 -5.64 -8.76 -10.98
N LEU A 46 -5.87 -8.35 -9.73
CA LEU A 46 -6.06 -9.25 -8.59
C LEU A 46 -7.29 -10.15 -8.79
N VAL A 47 -8.40 -9.61 -9.29
CA VAL A 47 -9.59 -10.39 -9.66
C VAL A 47 -9.31 -11.35 -10.82
N TYR A 48 -8.43 -11.00 -11.75
CA TYR A 48 -8.02 -11.90 -12.82
C TYR A 48 -7.18 -13.06 -12.27
N TYR A 49 -6.15 -12.77 -11.47
CA TYR A 49 -5.26 -13.78 -10.92
C TYR A 49 -5.99 -14.76 -9.98
N SER A 50 -6.94 -14.27 -9.18
CA SER A 50 -7.71 -15.12 -8.25
C SER A 50 -8.57 -16.19 -8.95
N LYS A 51 -8.90 -15.98 -10.23
CA LYS A 51 -9.63 -16.95 -11.06
C LYS A 51 -8.72 -18.03 -11.67
N LEU A 52 -7.41 -17.89 -11.57
CA LEU A 52 -6.46 -18.87 -12.08
C LEU A 52 -6.35 -20.07 -11.13
N LYS A 53 -5.91 -21.21 -11.67
CA LYS A 53 -5.56 -22.38 -10.86
C LYS A 53 -4.32 -22.08 -10.00
N THR A 54 -4.22 -22.73 -8.84
CA THR A 54 -3.11 -22.53 -7.88
C THR A 54 -1.73 -22.65 -8.52
N ASP A 55 -1.50 -23.64 -9.39
CA ASP A 55 -0.21 -23.84 -10.09
C ASP A 55 0.17 -22.67 -11.02
N LYS A 56 -0.81 -21.91 -11.50
CA LYS A 56 -0.58 -20.69 -12.27
C LYS A 56 -0.39 -19.49 -11.35
N GLN A 57 -1.14 -19.41 -10.26
CA GLN A 57 -0.97 -18.35 -9.26
C GLN A 57 0.44 -18.42 -8.66
N GLU A 58 0.95 -19.60 -8.33
CA GLU A 58 2.33 -19.81 -7.83
C GLU A 58 3.37 -19.32 -8.85
N ARG A 59 3.17 -19.62 -10.14
CA ARG A 59 4.07 -19.16 -11.21
C ARG A 59 4.03 -17.65 -11.43
N LEU A 60 2.93 -16.99 -11.08
CA LEU A 60 2.73 -15.55 -11.18
C LEU A 60 2.84 -14.85 -9.83
N PHE A 61 3.38 -15.52 -8.81
CA PHE A 61 3.37 -15.00 -7.45
C PHE A 61 4.04 -13.63 -7.33
N GLU A 62 5.18 -13.43 -7.99
CA GLU A 62 5.88 -12.14 -8.00
C GLU A 62 5.05 -11.00 -8.61
N ASP A 63 4.28 -11.29 -9.67
CA ASP A 63 3.39 -10.30 -10.30
C ASP A 63 2.20 -9.98 -9.38
N ILE A 64 1.60 -11.00 -8.77
CA ILE A 64 0.51 -10.85 -7.79
C ILE A 64 0.99 -10.03 -6.59
N TYR A 65 2.15 -10.39 -6.02
CA TYR A 65 2.74 -9.71 -4.88
C TYR A 65 3.06 -8.25 -5.23
N THR A 66 3.60 -7.99 -6.41
CA THR A 66 3.88 -6.63 -6.89
C THR A 66 2.60 -5.80 -6.96
N ASP A 67 1.53 -6.31 -7.56
CA ASP A 67 0.25 -5.60 -7.65
C ASP A 67 -0.36 -5.34 -6.26
N ILE A 68 -0.23 -6.29 -5.32
CA ILE A 68 -0.63 -6.09 -3.92
C ILE A 68 0.16 -4.94 -3.27
N GLN A 69 1.49 -4.95 -3.38
CA GLN A 69 2.33 -3.93 -2.75
C GLN A 69 2.07 -2.54 -3.35
N ARG A 70 1.84 -2.46 -4.66
CA ARG A 70 1.51 -1.19 -5.32
C ARG A 70 0.14 -0.67 -4.91
N TYR A 71 -0.86 -1.55 -4.82
CA TYR A 71 -2.18 -1.14 -4.34
C TYR A 71 -2.11 -0.70 -2.86
N LYS A 72 -1.37 -1.42 -2.02
CA LYS A 72 -1.12 -1.00 -0.62
C LYS A 72 -0.51 0.40 -0.56
N GLY A 73 0.50 0.70 -1.38
CA GLY A 73 1.11 2.02 -1.42
C GLY A 73 0.12 3.14 -1.71
N LEU A 74 -0.86 2.91 -2.60
CA LEU A 74 -1.94 3.87 -2.83
C LEU A 74 -2.79 4.09 -1.57
N VAL A 75 -3.15 3.01 -0.86
CA VAL A 75 -3.95 3.10 0.38
C VAL A 75 -3.17 3.84 1.47
N ASP A 76 -1.86 3.59 1.57
CA ASP A 76 -0.97 4.28 2.53
C ASP A 76 -0.94 5.81 2.28
N VAL A 77 -1.01 6.25 1.01
CA VAL A 77 -1.18 7.68 0.69
C VAL A 77 -2.50 8.22 1.26
N LEU A 78 -3.61 7.48 1.15
CA LEU A 78 -4.88 7.91 1.72
C LEU A 78 -4.81 7.99 3.25
N ILE A 79 -4.17 7.03 3.92
CA ILE A 79 -4.01 7.06 5.38
C ILE A 79 -3.32 8.36 5.84
N LYS A 80 -2.33 8.83 5.06
CA LYS A 80 -1.61 10.07 5.36
C LYS A 80 -2.46 11.34 5.20
N TYR A 81 -3.36 11.40 4.21
CA TYR A 81 -4.02 12.66 3.82
C TYR A 81 -5.56 12.67 3.97
N ASP A 82 -6.23 11.52 4.00
CA ASP A 82 -7.68 11.38 3.86
C ASP A 82 -8.23 10.11 4.54
N ILE A 83 -8.04 10.02 5.86
CA ILE A 83 -8.40 8.85 6.69
C ILE A 83 -9.81 8.30 6.42
N PRO A 84 -10.89 9.10 6.34
CA PRO A 84 -12.23 8.55 6.11
C PRO A 84 -12.35 7.84 4.75
N PHE A 85 -11.64 8.31 3.73
CA PHE A 85 -11.60 7.65 2.43
C PHE A 85 -10.68 6.42 2.47
N ALA A 86 -9.59 6.49 3.24
CA ALA A 86 -8.69 5.35 3.48
C ALA A 86 -9.39 4.16 4.15
N GLU A 87 -10.29 4.40 5.11
CA GLU A 87 -11.09 3.33 5.73
C GLU A 87 -11.91 2.57 4.69
N THR A 88 -12.63 3.31 3.84
CA THR A 88 -13.49 2.70 2.80
C THR A 88 -12.67 1.92 1.76
N GLU A 89 -11.58 2.52 1.25
CA GLU A 89 -10.76 1.88 0.22
C GLU A 89 -9.84 0.80 0.79
N GLY A 90 -9.51 0.87 2.09
CA GLY A 90 -8.78 -0.15 2.84
C GLY A 90 -9.61 -1.43 3.01
N ASP A 91 -10.91 -1.31 3.29
CA ASP A 91 -11.82 -2.47 3.31
C ASP A 91 -11.86 -3.17 1.95
N ILE A 92 -11.97 -2.39 0.86
CA ILE A 92 -11.94 -2.93 -0.51
C ILE A 92 -10.61 -3.64 -0.78
N PHE A 93 -9.48 -3.03 -0.40
CA PHE A 93 -8.16 -3.65 -0.53
C PHE A 93 -8.09 -4.99 0.23
N ASN A 94 -8.54 -5.02 1.48
CA ASN A 94 -8.54 -6.22 2.31
C ASN A 94 -9.38 -7.34 1.70
N ASP A 95 -10.51 -7.02 1.06
CA ASP A 95 -11.33 -8.01 0.36
C ASP A 95 -10.62 -8.62 -0.86
N HIS A 96 -9.76 -7.86 -1.55
CA HIS A 96 -8.92 -8.41 -2.60
C HIS A 96 -7.81 -9.31 -2.03
N LEU A 97 -7.20 -8.97 -0.89
CA LEU A 97 -6.20 -9.81 -0.25
C LEU A 97 -6.76 -11.18 0.16
N LYS A 98 -8.00 -11.22 0.65
CA LYS A 98 -8.68 -12.48 1.04
C LYS A 98 -8.83 -13.47 -0.12
N MET A 99 -8.74 -13.03 -1.38
CA MET A 99 -8.75 -13.93 -2.53
C MET A 99 -7.46 -14.77 -2.64
N PHE A 100 -6.39 -14.36 -1.96
CA PHE A 100 -5.06 -14.96 -2.01
C PHE A 100 -4.65 -15.62 -0.69
N LYS A 101 -5.61 -15.98 0.17
CA LYS A 101 -5.38 -16.67 1.47
C LYS A 101 -4.44 -17.87 1.39
N TYR A 102 -4.36 -18.54 0.25
CA TYR A 102 -3.41 -19.64 0.03
C TYR A 102 -1.95 -19.20 0.26
N PHE A 103 -1.58 -17.96 -0.09
CA PHE A 103 -0.22 -17.45 0.04
C PHE A 103 0.09 -16.86 1.42
N TYR A 104 -0.93 -16.35 2.12
CA TYR A 104 -0.76 -15.59 3.37
C TYR A 104 -1.33 -16.29 4.61
N GLY A 105 -2.05 -17.40 4.43
CA GLY A 105 -2.76 -18.10 5.51
C GLY A 105 -4.12 -17.49 5.84
N ASP A 106 -4.85 -18.15 6.75
CA ASP A 106 -6.08 -17.63 7.38
C ASP A 106 -5.73 -16.64 8.51
N SER A 107 -4.74 -15.78 8.31
CA SER A 107 -4.46 -14.69 9.24
C SER A 107 -5.57 -13.66 9.08
N ASP A 108 -6.64 -13.85 9.84
CA ASP A 108 -7.54 -12.76 10.23
C ASP A 108 -6.67 -11.73 10.96
N GLN A 109 -6.07 -10.81 10.20
CA GLN A 109 -5.40 -9.58 10.63
C GLN A 109 -4.48 -9.74 11.85
N ASP A 110 -3.24 -10.20 11.62
CA ASP A 110 -2.15 -9.71 12.46
C ASP A 110 -1.92 -8.26 12.05
N GLU A 111 -2.64 -7.36 12.74
CA GLU A 111 -2.30 -5.96 12.90
C GLU A 111 -0.76 -5.87 12.99
N TYR A 112 -0.12 -5.14 12.07
CA TYR A 112 1.31 -4.85 12.18
C TYR A 112 1.51 -4.03 13.46
N ALA A 113 1.65 -4.71 14.61
CA ALA A 113 2.33 -4.15 15.74
C ALA A 113 3.74 -3.83 15.21
N PRO A 114 4.19 -2.56 15.24
CA PRO A 114 5.56 -2.25 14.88
C PRO A 114 6.45 -3.15 15.74
N GLU A 115 7.26 -4.00 15.12
CA GLU A 115 8.24 -4.79 15.86
C GLU A 115 9.10 -3.79 16.64
N GLU A 116 8.96 -3.78 17.97
CA GLU A 116 9.90 -3.12 18.85
C GLU A 116 11.24 -3.79 18.58
N ASN A 117 12.09 -3.08 17.85
CA ASN A 117 13.42 -3.52 17.48
C ASN A 117 14.23 -3.69 18.78
N GLN A 118 14.29 -4.92 19.30
CA GLN A 118 14.96 -5.25 20.57
C GLN A 118 16.49 -5.08 20.52
N ASP A 119 17.04 -4.70 19.36
CA ASP A 119 18.47 -4.47 19.15
C ASP A 119 18.94 -3.04 19.48
N ILE A 120 18.08 -2.18 20.02
CA ILE A 120 18.55 -0.93 20.65
C ILE A 120 18.80 -1.21 22.15
N PRO A 121 20.04 -1.43 22.60
CA PRO A 121 20.31 -1.57 24.01
C PRO A 121 19.94 -0.26 24.73
N ALA A 122 18.94 -0.36 25.61
CA ALA A 122 18.56 0.68 26.56
C ALA A 122 19.61 0.82 27.67
N ASN A 123 20.83 1.22 27.31
CA ASN A 123 21.80 1.73 28.27
C ASN A 123 22.85 2.60 27.57
N VAL A 124 22.46 3.81 27.16
CA VAL A 124 23.41 4.92 27.18
C VAL A 124 23.31 5.51 28.58
N SER A 125 24.12 5.00 29.50
CA SER A 125 24.41 5.70 30.75
C SER A 125 24.96 7.07 30.36
N THR A 126 24.19 8.11 30.65
CA THR A 126 24.72 9.47 30.72
C THR A 126 25.61 9.52 31.95
N ASP A 127 26.87 9.13 31.77
CA ASP A 127 27.89 9.41 32.77
C ASP A 127 28.05 10.92 32.85
N THR A 128 27.58 11.45 33.98
CA THR A 128 27.82 12.79 34.49
C THR A 128 29.31 13.11 34.38
N ILE A 129 29.66 14.07 33.52
CA ILE A 129 30.99 14.66 33.51
C ILE A 129 31.09 15.53 34.78
N GLU A 130 31.85 15.06 35.78
CA GLU A 130 32.27 15.93 36.88
C GLU A 130 33.24 17.00 36.37
N PRO A 131 33.15 18.25 36.85
CA PRO A 131 34.08 19.30 36.49
C PRO A 131 35.41 19.10 37.22
N ILE A 132 36.51 19.23 36.49
CA ILE A 132 37.88 19.14 37.00
C ILE A 132 38.24 20.48 37.68
N GLU A 133 38.69 20.44 38.94
CA GLU A 133 39.40 21.55 39.62
C GLU A 133 40.83 21.74 39.10
#